data_AF-A0A653E8C8-F1
#
_entry.id   AF-A0A653E8C8-F1
#
_cell.length_a   1.000
_cell.length_b   1.000
_cell.length_c   1.000
_cell.angle_alpha   90.00
_cell.angle_beta   90.00
_cell.angle_gamma   90.00
#
_symmetry.space_group_name_H-M   'P 1'
#
loop_
_entity.id
_entity.type
_entity.pdbx_description
1 polymer ?
#
loop_
_entity_poly.entity_id
_entity_poly.type
_entity_poly.pdbx_seq_one_letter_code
_entity_poly.pdbx_strand_id
1 'polypeptide(L)'
;MIYLKLRQAGEVVNHKRVERLYAEARLQVRRRKRKKIPIADRQPLGRPRAANQVWSMDFVFDRTAEGRVMNILTMVDDATHEAVAIVPERTIGGLSLTRILDASGHVTRSAQSHPHG
;
A
#
# COMPACT_ATOMS: atom_id res chain seq x y z
N MET A 1 -23.17 -9.65 15.09
CA MET A 1 -24.56 -9.29 14.73
C MET A 1 -25.52 -10.07 15.62
N ILE A 2 -26.38 -9.40 16.40
CA ILE A 2 -27.12 -10.03 17.51
C ILE A 2 -28.12 -11.12 17.07
N TYR A 3 -28.67 -11.01 15.86
CA TYR A 3 -29.52 -12.03 15.24
C TYR A 3 -28.86 -13.42 15.18
N LEU A 4 -27.56 -13.50 14.86
CA LEU A 4 -26.84 -14.77 14.80
C LEU A 4 -26.74 -15.44 16.18
N LYS A 5 -26.55 -14.66 17.24
CA LYS A 5 -26.49 -15.18 18.62
C LYS A 5 -27.84 -15.72 19.07
N LEU A 6 -28.93 -15.05 18.72
CA LEU A 6 -30.30 -15.53 19.00
C LEU A 6 -30.57 -16.85 18.29
N ARG A 7 -30.19 -16.97 17.02
CA ARG A 7 -30.33 -18.23 16.27
C ARG A 7 -29.51 -19.38 16.88
N GLN A 8 -28.29 -19.10 17.34
CA GLN A 8 -27.45 -20.10 18.02
C GLN A 8 -28.01 -20.54 19.37
N ALA A 9 -28.73 -19.65 20.06
CA ALA A 9 -29.44 -19.96 21.29
C ALA A 9 -30.78 -20.70 21.06
N GLY A 10 -31.14 -21.00 19.80
CA GLY A 10 -32.40 -21.67 19.44
C GLY A 10 -33.60 -20.74 19.34
N GLU A 11 -33.42 -19.42 19.47
CA GLU A 11 -34.51 -18.45 19.39
C GLU A 11 -34.97 -18.24 17.95
N VAL A 12 -36.23 -18.60 17.66
CA VAL A 12 -36.83 -18.45 16.33
C VAL A 12 -37.45 -17.07 16.20
N VAL A 13 -36.62 -16.10 15.78
CA VAL A 13 -37.02 -14.71 15.60
C VAL A 13 -36.70 -14.22 14.19
N ASN A 14 -37.60 -13.43 13.60
CA ASN A 14 -37.37 -12.81 12.29
C ASN A 14 -36.27 -11.74 12.38
N HIS A 15 -35.25 -11.82 11.52
CA HIS A 15 -34.14 -10.86 11.45
C HIS A 15 -34.60 -9.40 11.33
N LYS A 16 -35.68 -9.14 10.56
CA LYS A 16 -36.24 -7.78 10.38
C LYS A 16 -36.75 -7.19 11.69
N ARG A 17 -37.34 -8.02 12.55
CA ARG A 17 -37.84 -7.59 13.87
C ARG A 17 -36.69 -7.19 14.77
N VAL A 18 -35.60 -7.96 14.76
CA VAL A 18 -34.39 -7.66 15.55
C VAL A 18 -33.77 -6.36 15.10
N GLU A 19 -33.59 -6.17 13.79
CA GLU A 19 -33.01 -4.95 13.23
C GLU A 19 -33.83 -3.71 13.58
N ARG A 20 -35.16 -3.79 13.46
CA ARG A 20 -36.08 -2.69 13.83
C ARG A 20 -35.98 -2.33 15.31
N LEU A 21 -36.05 -3.31 16.20
CA LEU A 21 -35.92 -3.06 17.65
C LEU A 21 -34.55 -2.46 18.00
N TYR A 22 -33.49 -2.91 17.32
CA TYR A 22 -32.14 -2.35 17.50
C TYR A 22 -32.04 -0.89 17.04
N ALA A 23 -32.75 -0.54 15.97
CA ALA A 23 -32.84 0.83 15.46
C ALA A 23 -33.66 1.73 16.41
N GLU A 24 -34.84 1.26 16.84
CA GLU A 24 -35.72 1.97 17.79
C GLU A 24 -35.02 2.22 19.13
N ALA A 25 -34.31 1.22 19.65
CA ALA A 25 -33.50 1.33 20.87
C ALA A 25 -32.19 2.11 20.68
N ARG A 26 -31.90 2.61 19.47
CA ARG A 26 -30.67 3.35 19.11
C ARG A 26 -29.37 2.59 19.47
N LEU A 27 -29.40 1.26 19.40
CA LEU A 27 -28.27 0.38 19.75
C LEU A 27 -27.33 0.11 18.56
N GLN A 28 -27.59 0.72 17.40
CA GLN A 28 -26.75 0.52 16.22
C GLN A 28 -25.31 1.00 16.48
N VAL A 29 -24.34 0.12 16.22
CA VAL A 29 -22.93 0.49 16.30
C VAL A 29 -22.63 1.56 15.26
N ARG A 30 -22.30 2.76 15.75
CA ARG A 30 -22.00 3.91 14.89
C ARG A 30 -20.71 3.62 14.12
N ARG A 31 -20.81 3.36 12.82
CA ARG A 31 -19.63 3.20 11.96
C ARG A 31 -18.85 4.52 11.94
N ARG A 32 -17.61 4.51 12.43
CA ARG A 32 -16.71 5.66 12.27
C ARG A 32 -16.52 5.90 10.78
N LYS A 33 -16.99 7.05 10.28
CA LYS A 33 -16.63 7.50 8.93
C LYS A 33 -15.14 7.77 8.92
N ARG A 34 -14.41 7.18 7.97
CA ARG A 34 -12.99 7.48 7.77
C ARG A 34 -12.87 8.98 7.54
N LYS A 35 -12.11 9.68 8.37
CA LYS A 35 -11.83 11.11 8.20
C LYS A 35 -11.13 11.26 6.84
N LYS A 36 -11.74 12.00 5.92
CA LYS A 36 -11.07 12.35 4.66
C LYS A 36 -9.94 13.31 5.01
N ILE A 37 -8.71 12.94 4.69
CA ILE A 37 -7.57 13.85 4.74
C ILE A 37 -7.78 14.82 3.57
N PRO A 38 -7.79 16.15 3.80
CA PRO A 38 -7.84 17.12 2.72
C PRO A 38 -6.72 16.86 1.72
N ILE A 39 -7.02 16.92 0.42
CA ILE A 39 -6.01 16.81 -0.62
C ILE A 39 -5.17 18.08 -0.52
N ALA A 40 -3.89 17.94 -0.14
CA ALA A 40 -2.94 19.04 -0.19
C ALA A 40 -2.70 19.46 -1.65
N ASP A 41 -2.35 20.73 -1.87
CA ASP A 41 -1.96 21.22 -3.19
C ASP A 41 -0.79 20.38 -3.71
N ARG A 42 -1.04 19.61 -4.76
CA ARG A 42 -0.04 18.74 -5.38
C ARG A 42 0.83 19.58 -6.29
N GLN A 43 2.12 19.62 -6.02
CA GLN A 43 3.07 20.19 -6.98
C GLN A 43 3.08 19.33 -8.25
N PRO A 44 3.08 19.93 -9.46
CA PRO A 44 3.23 19.17 -10.69
C PRO A 44 4.56 18.41 -10.67
N LEU A 45 4.53 17.11 -11.01
CA LEU A 45 5.75 16.33 -11.19
C LEU A 45 6.48 16.83 -12.45
N GLY A 46 7.73 17.22 -12.29
CA GLY A 46 8.60 17.53 -13.42
C GLY A 46 8.90 16.24 -14.19
N ARG A 47 8.73 16.27 -15.52
CA ARG A 47 9.11 15.12 -16.36
C ARG A 47 10.63 15.11 -16.56
N PRO A 48 11.34 14.03 -16.20
CA PRO A 48 12.76 13.92 -16.50
C PRO A 48 12.99 13.88 -18.01
N ARG A 49 14.14 14.41 -18.45
CA ARG A 49 14.53 14.46 -19.87
C ARG A 49 15.45 13.33 -20.28
N ALA A 50 16.08 12.67 -19.31
CA ALA A 50 17.00 11.57 -19.54
C ALA A 50 16.85 10.52 -18.45
N ALA A 51 17.27 9.30 -18.77
CA ALA A 51 17.35 8.19 -17.83
C ALA A 51 18.17 8.60 -16.59
N ASN A 52 17.78 8.08 -15.45
CA ASN A 52 18.41 8.21 -14.15
C ASN A 52 18.47 9.63 -13.56
N GLN A 53 17.59 10.52 -14.02
CA GLN A 53 17.43 11.85 -13.41
C GLN A 53 16.50 11.82 -12.19
N VAL A 54 15.42 11.04 -12.28
CA VAL A 54 14.39 10.92 -11.23
C VAL A 54 13.95 9.46 -11.19
N TRP A 55 13.85 8.92 -9.98
CA TRP A 55 13.27 7.60 -9.72
C TRP A 55 12.05 7.74 -8.83
N SER A 56 10.98 7.06 -9.22
CA SER A 56 9.84 6.82 -8.35
C SER A 56 10.05 5.51 -7.59
N MET A 57 9.72 5.52 -6.30
CA MET A 57 9.73 4.31 -5.47
C MET A 57 8.45 4.18 -4.66
N ASP A 58 8.03 2.94 -4.43
CA ASP A 58 6.92 2.60 -3.54
C ASP A 58 7.14 1.23 -2.89
N PHE A 59 6.33 0.93 -1.88
CA PHE A 59 6.31 -0.33 -1.16
C PHE A 59 5.02 -1.10 -1.45
N VAL A 60 5.15 -2.26 -2.08
CA VAL A 60 4.05 -3.19 -2.31
C VAL A 60 4.04 -4.24 -1.21
N PHE A 61 2.93 -4.36 -0.50
CA PHE A 61 2.74 -5.39 0.52
C PHE A 61 2.01 -6.59 -0.06
N ASP A 62 2.55 -7.77 0.16
CA ASP A 62 1.94 -9.04 -0.22
C ASP A 62 2.05 -10.07 0.91
N ARG A 63 1.49 -11.27 0.71
CA ARG A 63 1.59 -12.40 1.63
C ARG A 63 1.98 -13.68 0.90
N THR A 64 2.84 -14.46 1.55
CA THR A 64 3.16 -15.80 1.07
C THR A 64 1.95 -16.75 1.27
N ALA A 65 2.02 -17.94 0.68
CA ALA A 65 0.99 -18.98 0.87
C ALA A 65 0.76 -19.33 2.36
N GLU A 66 1.80 -19.21 3.19
CA GLU A 66 1.74 -19.40 4.65
C GLU A 66 1.12 -18.20 5.41
N GLY A 67 0.67 -17.16 4.70
CA GLY A 67 0.07 -15.96 5.28
C GLY A 67 1.08 -14.96 5.87
N ARG A 68 2.39 -15.18 5.69
CA ARG A 68 3.43 -14.27 6.19
C ARG A 68 3.53 -13.05 5.28
N VAL A 69 3.53 -11.86 5.88
CA VAL A 69 3.67 -10.59 5.15
C VAL A 69 5.05 -10.50 4.49
N MET A 70 5.07 -9.89 3.32
CA MET A 70 6.25 -9.49 2.58
C MET A 70 6.11 -8.01 2.18
N ASN A 71 7.21 -7.29 2.22
CA ASN A 71 7.32 -5.91 1.78
C ASN A 71 8.28 -5.87 0.58
N ILE A 72 7.78 -5.39 -0.56
CA ILE A 72 8.55 -5.31 -1.80
C ILE A 72 8.80 -3.84 -2.09
N LEU A 73 10.06 -3.42 -2.08
CA LEU A 73 10.45 -2.13 -2.63
C LEU A 73 10.44 -2.24 -4.16
N THR A 74 9.64 -1.40 -4.82
CA THR A 74 9.64 -1.24 -6.27
C THR A 74 10.18 0.13 -6.62
N MET A 75 11.15 0.17 -7.52
CA MET A 75 11.83 1.39 -7.94
C MET A 75 11.91 1.45 -9.46
N VAL A 76 11.47 2.56 -10.05
CA VAL A 76 11.31 2.72 -11.49
C VAL A 76 11.96 4.03 -11.93
N ASP A 77 12.57 4.02 -13.11
CA ASP A 77 13.07 5.22 -13.76
C ASP A 77 11.93 6.00 -14.41
N ASP A 78 11.78 7.26 -14.06
CA ASP A 78 10.64 8.06 -14.52
C ASP A 78 10.74 8.46 -16.00
N ALA A 79 11.92 8.40 -16.62
CA ALA A 79 12.10 8.70 -18.04
C ALA A 79 11.91 7.46 -18.92
N THR A 80 12.49 6.32 -18.52
CA THR A 80 12.46 5.09 -19.32
C THR A 80 11.30 4.15 -18.95
N HIS A 81 10.69 4.33 -17.78
CA HIS A 81 9.74 3.39 -17.18
C HIS A 81 10.31 1.99 -16.93
N GLU A 82 11.64 1.85 -16.90
CA GLU A 82 12.30 0.59 -16.60
C GLU A 82 12.47 0.39 -15.09
N ALA A 83 12.42 -0.87 -14.65
CA ALA A 83 12.65 -1.20 -13.26
C ALA A 83 14.13 -1.01 -12.89
N VAL A 84 14.40 -0.13 -11.93
CA VAL A 84 15.73 0.09 -11.36
C VAL A 84 16.03 -0.94 -10.28
N ALA A 85 15.03 -1.26 -9.45
CA ALA A 85 15.15 -2.27 -8.41
C ALA A 85 13.78 -2.86 -8.04
N ILE A 86 13.77 -4.17 -7.77
CA ILE A 86 12.65 -4.87 -7.14
C ILE A 86 13.23 -5.71 -6.01
N VAL A 87 13.00 -5.30 -4.76
CA VAL A 87 13.63 -5.92 -3.59
C VAL A 87 12.56 -6.44 -2.64
N PRO A 88 12.29 -7.77 -2.65
CA PRO A 88 11.38 -8.40 -1.70
C PRO A 88 12.09 -8.70 -0.38
N GLU A 89 11.54 -8.18 0.72
CA GLU A 89 12.06 -8.39 2.07
C GLU A 89 10.92 -8.63 3.07
N ARG A 90 11.23 -9.13 4.27
CA ARG A 90 10.20 -9.23 5.33
C ARG A 90 9.83 -7.86 5.88
N THR A 91 10.84 -7.02 6.07
CA THR A 91 10.73 -5.63 6.51
C THR A 91 11.89 -4.85 5.92
N ILE A 92 11.61 -3.66 5.41
CA ILE A 92 12.65 -2.75 4.92
C ILE A 92 12.79 -1.59 5.90
N GLY A 93 13.84 -1.62 6.71
CA GLY A 93 14.21 -0.53 7.61
C GLY A 93 15.06 0.53 6.90
N GLY A 94 15.16 1.73 7.49
CA GLY A 94 15.86 2.86 6.88
C GLY A 94 17.30 2.55 6.44
N LEU A 95 18.09 1.88 7.28
CA LEU A 95 19.46 1.49 6.93
C LEU A 95 19.53 0.52 5.75
N SER A 96 18.57 -0.40 5.65
CA SER A 96 18.50 -1.33 4.52
C SER A 96 18.09 -0.60 3.24
N LEU A 97 17.15 0.33 3.35
CA LEU A 97 16.74 1.18 2.24
C LEU A 97 17.93 2.02 1.72
N THR A 98 18.67 2.69 2.59
CA THR A 98 19.85 3.48 2.20
C THR A 98 20.85 2.63 1.43
N ARG A 99 21.17 1.41 1.90
CA ARG A 99 22.09 0.51 1.17
C ARG A 99 21.59 0.13 -0.22
N ILE A 100 20.28 -0.11 -0.36
CA ILE A 100 19.69 -0.42 -1.68
C ILE A 100 19.85 0.80 -2.60
N LEU A 101 19.53 1.99 -2.12
CA LEU A 101 19.63 3.23 -2.89
C LEU A 101 21.07 3.55 -3.31
N ASP A 102 22.03 3.37 -2.40
CA ASP A 102 23.46 3.54 -2.70
C ASP A 102 23.89 2.57 -3.80
N ALA A 103 23.55 1.29 -3.67
CA ALA A 103 23.88 0.26 -4.66
C ALA A 103 23.27 0.58 -6.04
N SER A 104 21.99 0.96 -6.10
CA SER A 104 21.34 1.37 -7.35
C SER A 104 22.01 2.59 -7.97
N GLY A 105 22.38 3.59 -7.16
CA GLY A 105 23.07 4.79 -7.62
C GLY A 105 24.45 4.54 -8.21
N HIS A 106 25.17 3.52 -7.73
CA HIS A 106 26.48 3.13 -8.26
C HIS A 106 26.36 2.39 -9.61
N VAL A 107 25.41 1.46 -9.75
CA VAL A 107 25.18 0.70 -11.00
C VAL A 107 24.86 1.64 -12.16
N THR A 108 23.98 2.60 -11.91
CA THR A 108 23.58 3.61 -12.88
C THR A 108 24.74 4.47 -13.38
N ARG A 109 25.67 4.87 -12.51
CA ARG A 109 26.83 5.69 -12.92
C ARG A 109 27.81 4.90 -13.78
N SER A 110 27.98 3.60 -13.53
CA SER A 110 28.81 2.76 -14.40
C SER A 110 28.21 2.57 -15.79
N ALA A 111 26.88 2.48 -15.92
CA ALA A 111 26.20 2.29 -17.20
C ALA A 111 26.21 3.55 -18.10
N GLN A 112 26.36 4.75 -17.53
CA GLN A 112 26.44 6.01 -18.31
C GLN A 112 27.84 6.27 -18.91
N SER A 113 28.84 5.43 -18.63
CA SER A 113 30.22 5.61 -19.11
C SER A 113 30.49 5.07 -20.52
N HIS A 114 29.48 4.60 -21.24
CA HIS A 114 29.58 4.27 -22.67
C HIS A 114 28.71 5.24 -23.48
N PRO A 115 29.30 6.26 -24.14
CA PRO A 115 28.57 7.05 -25.09
C PRO A 115 28.29 6.19 -26.33
N HIS A 116 27.02 5.97 -26.63
CA HIS A 116 26.64 5.67 -28.01
C HIS A 116 26.74 6.96 -28.81
N GLY A 117 27.74 7.02 -29.69
CA GLY A 117 27.96 8.11 -30.67
C GLY A 117 29.30 8.78 -30.52
#